data_AF-G1WIX5-F1
#
_entry.id   AF-G1WIX5-F1
#
_cell.length_a   1.000
_cell.length_b   1.000
_cell.length_c   1.000
_cell.angle_alpha   90.00
_cell.angle_beta   90.00
_cell.angle_gamma   90.00
#
_symmetry.space_group_name_H-M   'P 1'
#
loop_
_entity.id
_entity.type
_entity.pdbx_description
1 polymer ?
#
loop_
_entity_poly.entity_id
_entity_poly.type
_entity_poly.pdbx_seq_one_letter_code
_entity_poly.pdbx_strand_id
1 'polypeptide(L)'
;MATNFLDKDGLIHFWAKIKEKFVRKELKTGSEDTYKVLSDNNLTDALVEKINNAGSSSFSGDYSALTGKPSIEGHEVATGNQTAASLGLETPGGAQAKADAAKTAAVAAVKTLGYQTSTQVESAITAKGYATADSVDSKVNAAKAELQGKITEAVSSALTYKGVKATKAELPVEGNKTGDMWHVTADANEYAWDGTKWEPMGGAVDLSGYMKKTDMVALTNGEIDNVTV
;
A
#
# COMPACT_ATOMS: atom_id res chain seq x y z
N MET A 1 -134.89 12.07 7.06
CA MET A 1 -133.42 12.02 7.03
C MET A 1 -132.95 11.83 8.46
N ALA A 2 -132.35 10.68 8.78
CA ALA A 2 -131.93 10.39 10.15
C ALA A 2 -130.73 11.26 10.51
N THR A 3 -130.90 12.15 11.48
CA THR A 3 -129.80 12.92 12.06
C THR A 3 -129.03 11.97 12.98
N ASN A 4 -127.91 11.45 12.48
CA ASN A 4 -127.02 10.62 13.29
C ASN A 4 -126.50 11.48 14.45
N PHE A 5 -126.76 11.06 15.68
CA PHE A 5 -126.19 11.66 16.88
C PHE A 5 -125.32 10.62 17.58
N LEU A 6 -124.28 11.07 18.27
CA LEU A 6 -123.51 10.19 19.15
C LEU A 6 -124.37 9.90 20.37
N ASP A 7 -124.89 8.67 20.44
CA ASP A 7 -125.47 8.14 21.66
C ASP A 7 -124.36 7.80 22.67
N LYS A 8 -124.78 7.41 23.88
CA LYS A 8 -123.86 7.10 24.98
C LYS A 8 -122.86 6.00 24.59
N ASP A 9 -123.31 4.98 23.87
CA ASP A 9 -122.48 3.83 23.51
C ASP A 9 -121.46 4.20 22.43
N GLY A 10 -121.87 5.00 21.43
CA GLY A 10 -120.98 5.57 20.43
C GLY A 10 -119.92 6.49 21.04
N LEU A 11 -120.28 7.30 22.04
CA LEU A 11 -119.34 8.18 22.74
C LEU A 11 -118.30 7.37 23.52
N ILE A 12 -118.73 6.29 24.20
CA ILE A 12 -117.83 5.37 24.90
C ILE A 12 -116.88 4.68 23.92
N HIS A 13 -117.39 4.23 22.76
CA HIS A 13 -116.57 3.57 21.75
C HIS A 13 -115.53 4.53 21.13
N PHE A 14 -115.93 5.76 20.83
CA PHE A 14 -115.02 6.80 20.37
C PHE A 14 -113.93 7.09 21.40
N TRP A 15 -114.29 7.17 22.70
CA TRP A 15 -113.32 7.37 23.77
C TRP A 15 -112.34 6.18 23.91
N ALA A 16 -112.81 4.95 23.74
CA ALA A 16 -111.94 3.78 23.74
C ALA A 16 -110.91 3.84 22.60
N LYS A 17 -111.34 4.18 21.39
CA LYS A 17 -110.47 4.35 20.21
C LYS A 17 -109.42 5.44 20.40
N ILE A 18 -109.79 6.58 20.99
CA ILE A 18 -108.79 7.63 21.28
C ILE A 18 -107.78 7.13 22.33
N LYS A 19 -108.22 6.43 23.38
CA LYS A 19 -107.31 5.89 24.41
C LYS A 19 -106.30 4.87 23.87
N GLU A 20 -106.63 4.14 22.80
CA GLU A 20 -105.69 3.22 22.12
C GLU A 20 -104.65 3.96 21.27
N LYS A 21 -104.95 5.19 20.81
CA LYS A 21 -104.04 5.98 19.96
C LYS A 21 -102.99 6.76 20.76
N PHE A 22 -103.20 6.97 22.05
CA PHE A 22 -102.22 7.61 22.94
C PHE A 22 -101.47 6.57 23.74
N VAL A 23 -100.13 6.63 23.72
CA VAL A 23 -99.29 5.86 24.64
C VAL A 23 -99.54 6.39 26.05
N ARG A 24 -100.02 5.53 26.95
CA ARG A 24 -100.18 5.90 28.36
C ARG A 24 -98.79 6.11 28.97
N LYS A 25 -98.65 7.14 29.80
CA LYS A 25 -97.43 7.31 30.60
C LYS A 25 -97.20 6.04 31.43
N GLU A 26 -95.98 5.55 31.46
CA GLU A 26 -95.62 4.42 32.31
C GLU A 26 -95.50 4.88 33.77
N LEU A 27 -95.92 4.04 34.71
CA LEU A 27 -95.67 4.26 36.13
C LEU A 27 -94.17 4.10 36.43
N LYS A 28 -93.67 4.86 37.40
CA LYS A 28 -92.33 4.68 37.95
C LYS A 28 -92.22 3.27 38.53
N THR A 29 -91.09 2.60 38.32
CA THR A 29 -90.86 1.24 38.82
C THR A 29 -91.12 1.19 40.33
N GLY A 30 -92.11 0.39 40.75
CA GLY A 30 -92.52 0.25 42.15
C GLY A 30 -93.57 1.25 42.65
N SER A 31 -94.18 2.08 41.79
CA SER A 31 -95.27 3.00 42.15
C SER A 31 -96.57 2.62 41.46
N GLU A 32 -97.70 2.79 42.16
CA GLU A 32 -99.05 2.53 41.64
C GLU A 32 -99.73 3.80 41.08
N ASP A 33 -99.22 4.99 41.39
CA ASP A 33 -99.88 6.27 41.10
C ASP A 33 -98.96 7.35 40.50
N THR A 34 -97.64 7.14 40.50
CA THR A 34 -96.67 8.13 40.03
C THR A 34 -96.09 7.73 38.67
N TYR A 35 -96.28 8.58 37.65
CA TYR A 35 -95.76 8.36 36.31
C TYR A 35 -94.28 8.73 36.17
N LYS A 36 -93.53 7.98 35.36
CA LYS A 36 -92.14 8.29 35.00
C LYS A 36 -92.04 9.69 34.40
N VAL A 37 -91.06 10.46 34.86
CA VAL A 37 -90.61 11.70 34.20
C VAL A 37 -89.36 11.45 33.35
N LEU A 38 -88.93 12.44 32.55
CA LEU A 38 -87.75 12.31 31.67
C LEU A 38 -86.47 11.88 32.41
N SER A 39 -86.32 12.22 33.69
CA SER A 39 -85.19 11.82 34.54
C SER A 39 -85.32 10.42 35.14
N ASP A 40 -86.49 9.75 35.02
CA ASP A 40 -86.69 8.37 35.49
C ASP A 40 -86.34 7.33 34.42
N ASN A 41 -85.94 7.75 33.21
CA ASN A 41 -85.21 6.88 32.27
C ASN A 41 -83.77 6.70 32.78
N ASN A 42 -83.64 6.05 33.92
CA ASN A 42 -82.36 5.47 34.33
C ASN A 42 -81.92 4.48 33.26
N LEU A 43 -80.60 4.42 33.05
CA LEU A 43 -79.98 3.33 32.30
C LEU A 43 -80.61 2.01 32.75
N THR A 44 -80.98 1.14 31.81
CA THR A 44 -81.49 -0.21 32.16
C THR A 44 -80.49 -0.90 33.10
N ASP A 45 -80.95 -1.81 33.96
CA ASP A 45 -80.06 -2.55 34.87
C ASP A 45 -78.87 -3.18 34.13
N ALA A 46 -79.11 -3.69 32.91
CA ALA A 46 -78.07 -4.22 32.02
C ALA A 46 -77.03 -3.19 31.55
N LEU A 47 -77.42 -1.92 31.38
CA LEU A 47 -76.50 -0.83 31.02
C LEU A 47 -75.76 -0.30 32.25
N VAL A 48 -76.43 -0.21 33.41
CA VAL A 48 -75.80 0.14 34.69
C VAL A 48 -74.75 -0.91 35.06
N GLU A 49 -75.08 -2.19 34.91
CA GLU A 49 -74.17 -3.30 35.14
C GLU A 49 -72.97 -3.25 34.19
N LYS A 50 -73.18 -2.99 32.89
CA LYS A 50 -72.08 -2.80 31.93
C LYS A 50 -71.16 -1.63 32.30
N ILE A 51 -71.71 -0.53 32.81
CA ILE A 51 -70.92 0.64 33.23
C ILE A 51 -70.13 0.34 34.50
N ASN A 52 -70.75 -0.31 35.49
CA ASN A 52 -70.07 -0.69 36.73
C ASN A 52 -68.99 -1.77 36.48
N ASN A 53 -69.25 -2.71 35.56
CA ASN A 53 -68.33 -3.79 35.20
C ASN A 53 -67.26 -3.35 34.18
N ALA A 54 -67.42 -2.20 33.51
CA ALA A 54 -66.41 -1.68 32.59
C ALA A 54 -65.08 -1.37 33.29
N GLY A 55 -65.09 -1.20 34.62
CA GLY A 55 -63.91 -0.88 35.42
C GLY A 55 -63.33 0.51 35.13
N SER A 56 -62.40 0.96 35.98
CA SER A 56 -61.63 2.17 35.71
C SER A 56 -60.42 1.83 34.85
N SER A 57 -60.31 2.44 33.66
CA SER A 57 -59.12 2.34 32.82
C SER A 57 -58.09 3.41 33.22
N SER A 58 -57.50 3.28 34.41
CA SER A 58 -56.40 4.17 34.83
C SER A 58 -55.06 3.51 34.48
N PHE A 59 -54.33 4.06 33.52
CA PHE A 59 -52.91 3.75 33.37
C PHE A 59 -52.14 4.53 34.45
N SER A 60 -51.64 3.84 35.46
CA SER A 60 -50.93 4.47 36.59
C SER A 60 -49.55 5.01 36.21
N GLY A 61 -49.04 4.67 35.02
CA GLY A 61 -47.65 4.93 34.64
C GLY A 61 -46.64 4.08 35.43
N ASP A 62 -47.09 3.17 36.29
CA ASP A 62 -46.20 2.29 37.03
C ASP A 62 -45.56 1.26 36.10
N TYR A 63 -44.23 1.30 36.03
CA TYR A 63 -43.43 0.36 35.26
C TYR A 63 -43.74 -1.11 35.62
N SER A 64 -44.03 -1.37 36.89
CA SER A 64 -44.32 -2.71 37.41
C SER A 64 -45.62 -3.29 36.83
N ALA A 65 -46.51 -2.44 36.33
CA ALA A 65 -47.78 -2.84 35.72
C ALA A 65 -47.65 -3.21 34.23
N LEU A 66 -46.47 -3.03 33.62
CA LEU A 66 -46.24 -3.39 32.22
C LEU A 66 -46.08 -4.91 32.07
N THR A 67 -46.94 -5.54 31.27
CA THR A 67 -46.86 -6.96 30.92
C THR A 67 -45.84 -7.26 29.82
N GLY A 68 -45.43 -6.24 29.06
CA GLY A 68 -44.38 -6.29 28.05
C GLY A 68 -43.36 -5.19 28.32
N LYS A 69 -42.38 -5.49 29.18
CA LYS A 69 -41.38 -4.52 29.61
C LYS A 69 -40.43 -4.17 28.45
N PRO A 70 -40.10 -2.88 28.24
CA PRO A 70 -39.11 -2.48 27.26
C PRO A 70 -37.76 -3.16 27.49
N SER A 71 -37.05 -3.48 26.41
CA SER A 71 -35.69 -4.03 26.47
C SER A 71 -34.79 -3.41 25.41
N ILE A 72 -33.49 -3.44 25.67
CA ILE A 72 -32.44 -3.05 24.72
C ILE A 72 -31.58 -4.29 24.51
N GLU A 73 -31.52 -4.78 23.27
CA GLU A 73 -30.78 -6.00 22.91
C GLU A 73 -31.16 -7.25 23.77
N GLY A 74 -32.43 -7.32 24.20
CA GLY A 74 -32.91 -8.42 25.06
C GLY A 74 -32.65 -8.22 26.55
N HIS A 75 -32.01 -7.12 26.95
CA HIS A 75 -31.84 -6.73 28.35
C HIS A 75 -33.04 -5.88 28.78
N GLU A 76 -33.91 -6.45 29.61
CA GLU A 76 -35.09 -5.76 30.16
C GLU A 76 -34.65 -4.52 30.96
N VAL A 77 -35.26 -3.37 30.66
CA VAL A 77 -35.00 -2.14 31.40
C VAL A 77 -35.62 -2.29 32.80
N ALA A 78 -35.03 -1.70 33.84
CA ALA A 78 -35.63 -1.66 35.17
C ALA A 78 -36.09 -0.24 35.50
N THR A 79 -36.80 -0.09 36.61
CA THR A 79 -37.19 1.23 37.12
C THR A 79 -35.97 2.09 37.42
N GLY A 80 -36.15 3.41 37.29
CA GLY A 80 -35.09 4.39 37.54
C GLY A 80 -34.06 4.49 36.43
N ASN A 81 -32.96 5.19 36.71
CA ASN A 81 -31.88 5.40 35.74
C ASN A 81 -31.08 4.11 35.54
N GLN A 82 -30.92 3.72 34.29
CA GLN A 82 -30.11 2.58 33.89
C GLN A 82 -28.83 3.05 33.18
N THR A 83 -27.80 2.23 33.27
CA THR A 83 -26.52 2.40 32.57
C THR A 83 -26.25 1.16 31.73
N ALA A 84 -25.30 1.24 30.80
CA ALA A 84 -24.85 0.05 30.06
C ALA A 84 -24.42 -1.06 31.03
N ALA A 85 -23.68 -0.72 32.09
CA ALA A 85 -23.23 -1.67 33.10
C ALA A 85 -24.39 -2.33 33.87
N SER A 86 -25.41 -1.56 34.29
CA SER A 86 -26.54 -2.12 35.05
C SER A 86 -27.45 -3.01 34.21
N LEU A 87 -27.48 -2.78 32.89
CA LEU A 87 -28.17 -3.64 31.94
C LEU A 87 -27.32 -4.84 31.49
N GLY A 88 -26.04 -4.90 31.86
CA GLY A 88 -25.12 -5.95 31.38
C GLY A 88 -24.68 -5.78 29.92
N LEU A 89 -24.85 -4.58 29.37
CA LEU A 89 -24.36 -4.20 28.04
C LEU A 89 -22.87 -3.85 28.10
N GLU A 90 -22.20 -3.96 26.95
CA GLU A 90 -20.82 -3.52 26.83
C GLU A 90 -20.69 -2.03 27.15
N THR A 91 -19.72 -1.69 28.00
CA THR A 91 -19.44 -0.30 28.35
C THR A 91 -18.39 0.27 27.40
N PRO A 92 -18.31 1.61 27.23
CA PRO A 92 -17.22 2.22 26.48
C PRO A 92 -15.83 1.78 26.98
N GLY A 93 -15.67 1.61 28.31
CA GLY A 93 -14.43 1.14 28.91
C GLY A 93 -14.11 -0.32 28.58
N GLY A 94 -15.10 -1.22 28.60
CA GLY A 94 -14.90 -2.62 28.26
C GLY A 94 -14.67 -2.85 26.76
N ALA A 95 -15.34 -2.08 25.89
CA ALA A 95 -15.04 -2.04 24.46
C ALA A 95 -13.60 -1.59 24.19
N GLN A 96 -13.13 -0.53 24.88
CA GLN A 96 -11.75 -0.06 24.78
C GLN A 96 -10.75 -1.14 25.25
N ALA A 97 -11.02 -1.80 26.37
CA ALA A 97 -10.18 -2.89 26.88
C ALA A 97 -10.07 -4.07 25.89
N LYS A 98 -11.18 -4.45 25.24
CA LYS A 98 -11.18 -5.47 24.17
C LYS A 98 -10.35 -5.03 22.96
N ALA A 99 -10.46 -3.77 22.55
CA ALA A 99 -9.66 -3.23 21.46
C ALA A 99 -8.16 -3.20 21.79
N ASP A 100 -7.79 -2.81 23.01
CA ASP A 100 -6.41 -2.78 23.47
C ASP A 100 -5.81 -4.19 23.58
N ALA A 101 -6.60 -5.17 24.03
CA ALA A 101 -6.21 -6.58 24.03
C ALA A 101 -5.97 -7.11 22.60
N ALA A 102 -6.87 -6.81 21.67
CA ALA A 102 -6.72 -7.19 20.26
C ALA A 102 -5.48 -6.55 19.63
N LYS A 103 -5.23 -5.25 19.89
CA LYS A 103 -4.02 -4.54 19.43
C LYS A 103 -2.76 -5.17 20.00
N THR A 104 -2.76 -5.49 21.29
CA THR A 104 -1.62 -6.15 21.95
C THR A 104 -1.32 -7.51 21.33
N ALA A 105 -2.36 -8.32 21.09
CA ALA A 105 -2.24 -9.60 20.41
C ALA A 105 -1.71 -9.46 18.98
N ALA A 106 -2.20 -8.48 18.21
CA ALA A 106 -1.72 -8.20 16.86
C ALA A 106 -0.24 -7.79 16.85
N VAL A 107 0.17 -6.90 17.76
CA VAL A 107 1.59 -6.51 17.91
C VAL A 107 2.46 -7.71 18.27
N ALA A 108 1.99 -8.60 19.16
CA ALA A 108 2.71 -9.82 19.51
C ALA A 108 2.87 -10.75 18.30
N ALA A 109 1.80 -10.96 17.52
CA ALA A 109 1.85 -11.77 16.30
C ALA A 109 2.78 -11.17 15.24
N VAL A 110 2.77 -9.85 15.05
CA VAL A 110 3.70 -9.19 14.13
C VAL A 110 5.16 -9.36 14.58
N LYS A 111 5.44 -9.35 15.89
CA LYS A 111 6.78 -9.64 16.41
C LYS A 111 7.23 -11.09 16.15
N THR A 112 6.32 -12.06 16.17
CA THR A 112 6.66 -13.47 15.88
C THR A 112 6.88 -13.75 14.40
N LEU A 113 6.27 -12.95 13.50
CA LEU A 113 6.55 -13.01 12.06
C LEU A 113 8.01 -12.66 11.72
N GLY A 114 8.77 -12.12 12.68
CA GLY A 114 10.21 -11.98 12.58
C GLY A 114 10.59 -11.00 11.48
N TYR A 115 10.44 -9.70 11.76
CA TYR A 115 11.17 -8.71 10.97
C TYR A 115 12.65 -9.08 11.02
N GLN A 116 13.22 -9.45 9.87
CA GLN A 116 14.65 -9.66 9.81
C GLN A 116 15.33 -8.32 10.09
N THR A 117 16.22 -8.29 11.08
CA THR A 117 17.13 -7.17 11.22
C THR A 117 17.99 -7.07 9.97
N SER A 118 18.55 -5.89 9.67
CA SER A 118 19.52 -5.74 8.59
C SER A 118 20.67 -6.75 8.71
N THR A 119 21.09 -7.09 9.94
CA THR A 119 22.11 -8.14 10.17
C THR A 119 21.65 -9.53 9.72
N GLN A 120 20.38 -9.90 9.97
CA GLN A 120 19.83 -11.19 9.56
C GLN A 120 19.66 -11.28 8.05
N VAL A 121 19.25 -10.19 7.41
CA VAL A 121 19.16 -10.08 5.94
C VAL A 121 20.55 -10.27 5.33
N GLU A 122 21.55 -9.56 5.82
CA GLU A 122 22.91 -9.57 5.28
C GLU A 122 23.58 -10.94 5.48
N SER A 123 23.33 -11.58 6.63
CA SER A 123 23.78 -12.95 6.89
C SER A 123 23.18 -13.94 5.89
N ALA A 124 21.88 -13.82 5.58
CA ALA A 124 21.20 -14.70 4.62
C ALA A 124 21.68 -14.46 3.17
N ILE A 125 21.92 -13.20 2.78
CA ILE A 125 22.46 -12.84 1.46
C ILE A 125 23.87 -13.42 1.29
N THR A 126 24.71 -13.26 2.31
CA THR A 126 26.09 -13.78 2.31
C THR A 126 26.09 -15.32 2.27
N ALA A 127 25.23 -15.97 3.06
CA ALA A 127 25.12 -17.43 3.10
C ALA A 127 24.67 -18.04 1.76
N LYS A 128 23.87 -17.31 0.97
CA LYS A 128 23.47 -17.73 -0.38
C LYS A 128 24.56 -17.54 -1.44
N GLY A 129 25.71 -16.98 -1.07
CA GLY A 129 26.82 -16.74 -1.99
C GLY A 129 26.57 -15.61 -2.98
N TYR A 130 25.59 -14.74 -2.72
CA TYR A 130 25.46 -13.51 -3.49
C TYR A 130 26.67 -12.62 -3.24
N ALA A 131 27.18 -12.00 -4.31
CA ALA A 131 28.34 -11.14 -4.20
C ALA A 131 27.98 -9.88 -3.39
N THR A 132 28.74 -9.64 -2.31
CA THR A 132 28.72 -8.36 -1.59
C THR A 132 29.54 -7.32 -2.33
N ALA A 133 29.34 -6.04 -2.04
CA ALA A 133 30.19 -4.97 -2.56
C ALA A 133 31.68 -5.25 -2.30
N ASP A 134 32.01 -5.66 -1.07
CA ASP A 134 33.39 -6.02 -0.68
C ASP A 134 33.96 -7.19 -1.51
N SER A 135 33.16 -8.22 -1.78
CA SER A 135 33.58 -9.37 -2.60
C SER A 135 33.82 -8.98 -4.05
N VAL A 136 32.98 -8.09 -4.60
CA VAL A 136 33.14 -7.55 -5.95
C VAL A 136 34.41 -6.70 -6.02
N ASP A 137 34.58 -5.75 -5.09
CA ASP A 137 35.74 -4.87 -5.05
C ASP A 137 37.05 -5.65 -4.92
N SER A 138 37.08 -6.68 -4.07
CA SER A 138 38.25 -7.55 -3.92
C SER A 138 38.61 -8.25 -5.24
N LYS A 139 37.63 -8.84 -5.93
CA LYS A 139 37.85 -9.54 -7.22
C LYS A 139 38.27 -8.57 -8.33
N VAL A 140 37.64 -7.40 -8.41
CA VAL A 140 37.97 -6.37 -9.39
C VAL A 140 39.40 -5.85 -9.18
N ASN A 141 39.78 -5.57 -7.94
CA ASN A 141 41.13 -5.11 -7.64
C ASN A 141 42.20 -6.18 -7.92
N ALA A 142 41.91 -7.45 -7.62
CA ALA A 142 42.80 -8.56 -7.97
C ALA A 142 43.00 -8.68 -9.49
N ALA A 143 41.91 -8.65 -10.26
CA ALA A 143 41.97 -8.69 -11.73
C ALA A 143 42.72 -7.48 -12.31
N LYS A 144 42.52 -6.29 -11.74
CA LYS A 144 43.24 -5.07 -12.13
C LYS A 144 44.74 -5.20 -11.88
N ALA A 145 45.13 -5.75 -10.73
CA ALA A 145 46.54 -5.97 -10.40
C ALA A 145 47.19 -6.98 -11.37
N GLU A 146 46.50 -8.08 -11.68
CA GLU A 146 46.98 -9.06 -12.66
C GLU A 146 47.15 -8.43 -14.05
N LEU A 147 46.13 -7.67 -14.51
CA LEU A 147 46.18 -6.99 -15.79
C LEU A 147 47.31 -5.96 -15.86
N GLN A 148 47.51 -5.19 -14.78
CA GLN A 148 48.62 -4.24 -14.68
C GLN A 148 49.98 -4.94 -14.80
N GLY A 149 50.13 -6.11 -14.16
CA GLY A 149 51.34 -6.94 -14.30
C GLY A 149 51.59 -7.36 -15.74
N LYS A 150 50.57 -7.92 -16.41
CA LYS A 150 50.67 -8.33 -17.82
C LYS A 150 50.97 -7.17 -18.76
N ILE A 151 50.40 -5.99 -18.51
CA ILE A 151 50.70 -4.78 -19.29
C ILE A 151 52.16 -4.37 -19.08
N THR A 152 52.64 -4.35 -17.84
CA THR A 152 54.04 -4.01 -17.55
C THR A 152 55.01 -5.01 -18.19
N GLU A 153 54.72 -6.30 -18.16
CA GLU A 153 55.51 -7.32 -18.86
C GLU A 153 55.52 -7.10 -20.38
N ALA A 154 54.35 -6.85 -20.98
CA ALA A 154 54.21 -6.63 -22.42
C ALA A 154 54.85 -5.31 -22.89
N VAL A 155 54.85 -4.27 -22.07
CA VAL A 155 55.52 -2.99 -22.40
C VAL A 155 57.02 -3.08 -22.15
N SER A 156 57.46 -3.84 -21.14
CA SER A 156 58.90 -4.04 -20.88
C SER A 156 59.59 -4.89 -21.96
N SER A 157 58.83 -5.69 -22.72
CA SER A 157 59.36 -6.37 -23.92
C SER A 157 59.45 -5.45 -25.15
N ALA A 158 58.93 -4.22 -25.07
CA ALA A 158 59.22 -3.18 -26.06
C ALA A 158 60.64 -2.60 -25.82
N LEU A 159 61.25 -2.09 -26.90
CA LEU A 159 62.62 -1.56 -26.88
C LEU A 159 62.83 -0.58 -25.71
N THR A 160 63.74 -0.91 -24.79
CA THR A 160 64.07 -0.13 -23.60
C THR A 160 65.39 0.57 -23.79
N TYR A 161 65.37 1.88 -23.99
CA TYR A 161 66.60 2.68 -24.13
C TYR A 161 67.40 2.74 -22.82
N LYS A 162 68.68 2.39 -22.89
CA LYS A 162 69.59 2.24 -21.74
C LYS A 162 70.63 3.35 -21.65
N GLY A 163 70.86 4.06 -22.75
CA GLY A 163 71.81 5.17 -22.83
C GLY A 163 72.73 5.07 -24.04
N VAL A 164 73.90 5.69 -23.90
CA VAL A 164 74.90 5.85 -24.97
C VAL A 164 76.21 5.15 -24.59
N LYS A 165 76.84 4.49 -25.57
CA LYS A 165 78.21 3.96 -25.49
C LYS A 165 79.07 4.55 -26.60
N ALA A 166 80.38 4.65 -26.37
CA ALA A 166 81.27 5.16 -27.40
C ALA A 166 81.49 4.10 -28.49
N THR A 167 81.66 2.84 -28.11
CA THR A 167 81.95 1.74 -29.04
C THR A 167 81.11 0.50 -28.76
N LYS A 168 80.96 -0.37 -29.77
CA LYS A 168 80.22 -1.65 -29.63
C LYS A 168 80.80 -2.55 -28.54
N ALA A 169 82.12 -2.49 -28.32
CA ALA A 169 82.81 -3.30 -27.30
C ALA A 169 82.44 -2.89 -25.86
N GLU A 170 81.89 -1.68 -25.66
CA GLU A 170 81.46 -1.19 -24.34
C GLU A 170 80.02 -1.57 -23.98
N LEU A 171 79.30 -2.23 -24.90
CA LEU A 171 77.98 -2.76 -24.62
C LEU A 171 78.09 -3.87 -23.54
N PRO A 172 77.19 -3.90 -22.54
CA PRO A 172 77.27 -4.91 -21.50
C PRO A 172 77.19 -6.32 -22.07
N VAL A 173 77.97 -7.24 -21.52
CA VAL A 173 78.03 -8.66 -21.94
C VAL A 173 77.12 -9.56 -21.11
N GLU A 174 76.70 -9.10 -19.93
CA GLU A 174 75.84 -9.84 -18.99
C GLU A 174 74.76 -8.90 -18.43
N GLY A 175 73.68 -9.49 -17.90
CA GLY A 175 72.57 -8.74 -17.30
C GLY A 175 71.65 -8.04 -18.30
N ASN A 176 71.81 -8.29 -19.60
CA ASN A 176 70.96 -7.75 -20.66
C ASN A 176 69.59 -8.43 -20.70
N LYS A 177 68.56 -7.67 -21.04
CA LYS A 177 67.20 -8.18 -21.29
C LYS A 177 66.84 -7.97 -22.75
N THR A 178 66.08 -8.89 -23.34
CA THR A 178 65.55 -8.72 -24.71
C THR A 178 64.85 -7.36 -24.82
N GLY A 179 65.22 -6.58 -25.83
CA GLY A 179 64.71 -5.24 -26.06
C GLY A 179 65.53 -4.13 -25.40
N ASP A 180 66.50 -4.40 -24.53
CA ASP A 180 67.46 -3.37 -24.09
C ASP A 180 68.13 -2.75 -25.32
N MET A 181 68.21 -1.42 -25.39
CA MET A 181 68.73 -0.68 -26.54
C MET A 181 69.76 0.37 -26.11
N TRP A 182 70.90 0.38 -26.78
CA TRP A 182 71.95 1.39 -26.60
C TRP A 182 72.23 2.10 -27.92
N HIS A 183 72.51 3.40 -27.85
CA HIS A 183 73.11 4.11 -28.98
C HIS A 183 74.63 3.98 -28.91
N VAL A 184 75.28 3.64 -30.02
CA VAL A 184 76.74 3.56 -30.15
C VAL A 184 77.22 4.68 -31.07
N THR A 185 78.05 5.59 -30.53
CA THR A 185 78.44 6.79 -31.27
C THR A 185 79.49 6.54 -32.35
N ALA A 186 80.36 5.53 -32.20
CA ALA A 186 81.42 5.24 -33.16
C ALA A 186 80.91 4.92 -34.58
N ASP A 187 79.74 4.30 -34.68
CA ASP A 187 79.12 3.91 -35.95
C ASP A 187 77.72 4.52 -36.14
N ALA A 188 77.32 5.43 -35.25
CA ALA A 188 76.04 6.12 -35.24
C ALA A 188 74.83 5.16 -35.33
N ASN A 189 74.91 4.02 -34.64
CA ASN A 189 73.91 2.96 -34.68
C ASN A 189 73.23 2.71 -33.34
N GLU A 190 71.95 2.36 -33.41
CA GLU A 190 71.23 1.76 -32.29
C GLU A 190 71.45 0.24 -32.30
N TYR A 191 71.81 -0.30 -31.14
CA TYR A 191 71.95 -1.74 -30.92
C TYR A 191 70.88 -2.19 -29.93
N ALA A 192 70.10 -3.20 -30.31
CA ALA A 192 69.13 -3.85 -29.43
C ALA A 192 69.56 -5.27 -29.09
N TRP A 193 69.35 -5.66 -27.83
CA TRP A 193 69.60 -7.04 -27.41
C TRP A 193 68.44 -7.93 -27.86
N ASP A 194 68.70 -8.93 -28.69
CA ASP A 194 67.67 -9.86 -29.19
C ASP A 194 67.32 -10.98 -28.18
N GLY A 195 68.05 -11.06 -27.07
CA GLY A 195 68.01 -12.15 -26.10
C GLY A 195 69.29 -12.98 -26.06
N THR A 196 70.10 -12.91 -27.11
CA THR A 196 71.34 -13.66 -27.28
C THR A 196 72.54 -12.80 -27.68
N LYS A 197 72.32 -11.71 -28.42
CA LYS A 197 73.37 -10.81 -28.92
C LYS A 197 72.84 -9.40 -29.18
N TRP A 198 73.78 -8.47 -29.32
CA TRP A 198 73.51 -7.10 -29.75
C TRP A 198 73.34 -7.05 -31.27
N GLU A 199 72.11 -6.79 -31.72
CA GLU A 199 71.76 -6.62 -33.12
C GLU A 199 71.70 -5.13 -33.49
N PRO A 200 72.36 -4.69 -34.58
CA PRO A 200 72.24 -3.32 -35.07
C PRO A 200 70.84 -3.11 -35.68
N MET A 201 70.17 -2.04 -35.29
CA MET A 201 68.86 -1.63 -35.81
C MET A 201 68.95 -0.53 -36.87
N GLY A 202 70.14 0.03 -37.07
CA GLY A 202 70.43 1.10 -38.01
C GLY A 202 71.80 0.91 -38.68
N GLY A 203 72.15 1.85 -39.55
CA GLY A 203 73.41 1.90 -40.28
C GLY A 203 73.66 3.27 -40.88
N ALA A 204 74.89 3.79 -40.77
CA ALA A 204 75.34 4.87 -41.65
C ALA A 204 75.43 4.34 -43.09
N VAL A 205 74.68 4.95 -44.02
CA VAL A 205 74.79 4.63 -45.45
C VAL A 205 75.95 5.43 -46.03
N ASP A 206 76.96 4.73 -46.57
CA ASP A 206 78.05 5.38 -47.28
C ASP A 206 77.56 5.90 -48.64
N LEU A 207 77.59 7.23 -48.79
CA LEU A 207 77.21 7.92 -50.03
C LEU A 207 78.43 8.44 -50.81
N SER A 208 79.65 8.13 -50.36
CA SER A 208 80.89 8.66 -50.97
C SER A 208 81.08 8.26 -52.43
N GLY A 209 80.53 7.10 -52.84
CA GLY A 209 80.56 6.61 -54.22
C GLY A 209 79.50 7.21 -55.16
N TYR A 210 78.57 8.03 -54.65
CA TYR A 210 77.53 8.66 -55.46
C TYR A 210 77.95 10.06 -55.93
N MET A 211 77.58 10.38 -57.18
CA MET A 211 77.80 11.69 -57.78
C MET A 211 77.11 12.77 -56.93
N LYS A 212 77.85 13.82 -56.54
CA LYS A 212 77.24 14.95 -55.84
C LYS A 212 76.42 15.77 -56.83
N LYS A 213 75.40 16.47 -56.34
CA LYS A 213 74.64 17.42 -57.16
C LYS A 213 75.54 18.47 -57.82
N THR A 214 76.66 18.82 -57.19
CA THR A 214 77.66 19.75 -57.73
C THR A 214 78.48 19.18 -58.88
N ASP A 215 78.55 17.85 -59.00
CA ASP A 215 79.33 17.17 -60.02
C ASP A 215 78.52 16.96 -61.32
N MET A 216 77.19 17.21 -61.26
CA MET A 216 76.32 17.22 -62.44
C MET A 216 76.49 18.54 -63.21
N VAL A 217 77.22 18.50 -64.32
CA VAL A 217 77.36 19.63 -65.25
C VAL A 217 76.32 19.49 -66.35
N ALA A 218 75.62 20.59 -66.68
CA ALA A 218 74.68 20.60 -67.79
C ALA A 218 75.44 20.45 -69.13
N LEU A 219 74.95 19.60 -70.03
CA LEU A 219 75.49 19.50 -71.38
C LEU A 219 75.32 20.84 -72.10
N THR A 220 76.36 21.26 -72.82
CA THR A 220 76.27 22.42 -73.70
C THR A 220 75.56 22.03 -75.00
N ASN A 221 74.94 23.01 -75.68
CA ASN A 221 74.28 22.76 -76.97
C ASN A 221 75.22 22.10 -78.00
N GLY A 222 76.50 22.48 -78.01
CA GLY A 222 77.49 21.89 -78.92
C GLY A 222 77.84 20.42 -78.61
N GLU A 223 77.75 20.00 -77.35
CA GLU A 223 77.91 18.60 -76.96
C GLU A 223 76.68 17.75 -77.36
N ILE A 224 75.49 18.35 -77.35
CA ILE A 224 74.25 17.71 -77.79
C ILE A 224 74.26 17.49 -79.32
N ASP A 225 74.72 18.48 -80.07
CA ASP A 225 74.76 18.42 -81.54
C ASP A 225 75.66 17.27 -82.05
N ASN A 226 76.77 16.96 -81.37
CA ASN A 226 77.68 15.87 -81.75
C ASN A 226 77.13 14.45 -81.55
N VAL A 227 76.03 14.28 -80.81
CA VAL A 227 75.41 12.96 -80.52
C VAL A 227 74.22 12.68 -81.45
N THR A 228 73.76 13.68 -82.22
CA THR A 228 72.53 13.60 -83.03
C THR A 228 72.76 13.46 -84.55
N VAL A 229 73.94 13.02 -84.98
CA VAL A 229 74.28 12.74 -86.40
C VAL A 229 74.56 11.27 -86.63
#